data_AF-A0AA38GWM6-F1
#
_entry.id   AF-A0AA38GWM6-F1
#
_cell.length_a   1.000
_cell.length_b   1.000
_cell.length_c   1.000
_cell.angle_alpha   90.00
_cell.angle_beta   90.00
_cell.angle_gamma   90.00
#
_symmetry.space_group_name_H-M   'P 1'
#
loop_
_entity.id
_entity.type
_entity.pdbx_description
1 polymer ?
#
loop_
_entity_poly.entity_id
_entity_poly.type
_entity_poly.pdbx_seq_one_letter_code
_entity_poly.pdbx_strand_id
1 'polypeptide(L)' 'KDFIIYCYATDNTLAVVLTQEESNEHELPITFMSYILKDHELKYTMMEKHAFAV' A
#
# COMPACT_ATOMS: atom_id res chain seq x y z
N LYS A 1 -2.40 -13.40 15.35
CA LYS A 1 -2.62 -13.43 13.90
C LYS A 1 -1.93 -12.21 13.35
N ASP A 2 -1.14 -12.41 12.30
CA ASP A 2 -0.24 -11.39 11.80
C ASP A 2 -1.03 -10.36 11.00
N PHE A 3 -0.56 -9.12 11.03
CA PHE A 3 -1.07 -8.06 10.16
C PHE A 3 -0.25 -8.07 8.88
N ILE A 4 -0.93 -7.97 7.74
CA ILE A 4 -0.31 -7.93 6.43
C ILE A 4 -0.66 -6.58 5.79
N ILE A 5 0.32 -5.95 5.16
CA ILE A 5 0.14 -4.71 4.42
C ILE A 5 0.46 -4.99 2.96
N TYR A 6 -0.50 -4.70 2.08
CA TYR A 6 -0.27 -4.70 0.64
C TYR A 6 -0.19 -3.27 0.15
N CYS A 7 0.92 -2.94 -0.51
CA CYS A 7 1.15 -1.62 -1.11
C CYS A 7 1.19 -1.72 -2.63
N TYR A 8 0.65 -0.71 -3.30
CA TYR A 8 0.67 -0.58 -4.74
C TYR A 8 0.93 0.87 -5.14
N ALA A 9 1.80 1.08 -6.12
CA ALA A 9 2.09 2.42 -6.63
C ALA A 9 1.73 2.55 -8.11
N THR A 10 1.17 3.71 -8.45
CA THR A 10 0.93 4.17 -9.82
C THR A 10 1.80 5.39 -10.11
N ASP A 11 1.67 5.98 -11.30
CA ASP A 11 2.42 7.18 -11.66
C ASP A 11 2.15 8.38 -10.73
N ASN A 12 0.95 8.46 -10.14
CA ASN A 12 0.49 9.66 -9.42
C ASN A 12 -0.02 9.36 -8.00
N THR A 13 -0.22 8.10 -7.65
CA THR A 13 -0.93 7.72 -6.42
C THR A 13 -0.37 6.42 -5.86
N LEU A 14 -0.35 6.33 -4.54
CA LEU A 14 -0.11 5.10 -3.77
C LEU A 14 -1.44 4.61 -3.20
N ALA A 15 -1.61 3.29 -3.17
CA ALA A 15 -2.76 2.62 -2.56
C ALA A 15 -2.25 1.53 -1.62
N VAL A 16 -2.88 1.42 -0.45
CA VAL A 16 -2.49 0.47 0.59
C VAL A 16 -3.73 -0.16 1.20
N VAL A 17 -3.68 -1.45 1.48
CA VAL A 17 -4.66 -2.15 2.31
C VAL A 17 -3.95 -2.85 3.47
N LEU A 18 -4.45 -2.62 4.67
CA LEU A 18 -4.08 -3.38 5.86
C LEU A 18 -5.09 -4.50 6.03
N THR A 19 -4.60 -5.71 6.17
CA THR A 19 -5.37 -6.92 6.36
C THR A 19 -4.92 -7.65 7.62
N GLN A 20 -5.76 -8.55 8.10
CA GLN A 20 -5.40 -9.49 9.15
C GLN A 20 -6.05 -10.84 8.83
N GLU A 21 -5.30 -11.91 9.06
CA GLU A 21 -5.86 -13.25 8.96
C GLU A 21 -6.95 -13.45 10.01
N GLU A 22 -7.99 -14.21 9.67
CA GLU A 22 -8.99 -14.69 10.61
C GLU A 22 -8.74 -16.14 11.04
N SER A 23 -9.52 -16.66 12.00
CA SER A 23 -9.29 -17.98 12.61
C SER A 23 -9.59 -19.14 11.66
N ASN A 24 -10.21 -18.82 10.52
CA ASN A 24 -10.54 -19.72 9.43
C ASN A 24 -9.56 -19.59 8.25
N GLU A 25 -8.37 -19.03 8.45
CA GLU A 25 -7.35 -18.79 7.41
C GLU A 25 -7.80 -17.84 6.29
N HIS A 26 -8.90 -17.12 6.48
CA HIS A 26 -9.33 -16.09 5.54
C HIS A 26 -8.73 -14.75 5.92
N GLU A 27 -8.09 -14.08 4.98
CA GLU A 27 -7.57 -12.73 5.16
C GLU A 27 -8.67 -11.69 4.93
N LEU A 28 -8.92 -10.83 5.91
CA LEU A 28 -9.93 -9.76 5.80
C LEU A 28 -9.29 -8.36 5.81
N PRO A 29 -9.79 -7.42 5.00
CA PRO A 29 -9.34 -6.04 5.04
C PRO A 29 -9.83 -5.35 6.32
N ILE A 30 -8.92 -4.64 6.98
CA ILE A 30 -9.20 -3.78 8.14
C ILE A 30 -9.40 -2.34 7.69
N THR A 31 -8.48 -1.82 6.85
CA THR A 31 -8.56 -0.45 6.36
C THR A 31 -7.87 -0.28 5.01
N PHE A 32 -8.31 0.76 4.29
CA PHE A 32 -7.75 1.18 3.01
C PHE A 32 -7.19 2.59 3.16
N MET A 33 -6.00 2.81 2.62
CA MET A 33 -5.33 4.11 2.62
C MET A 33 -4.87 4.45 1.21
N SER A 34 -4.89 5.73 0.87
CA SER A 34 -4.34 6.22 -0.40
C SER A 34 -3.65 7.55 -0.20
N TYR A 35 -2.65 7.80 -1.06
CA TYR A 35 -1.84 9.01 -1.01
C TYR A 35 -1.53 9.48 -2.43
N ILE A 36 -1.80 10.76 -2.69
CA ILE A 36 -1.49 11.39 -3.98
C ILE A 36 -0.05 11.92 -3.90
N LEU A 37 0.80 11.50 -4.83
CA LEU A 37 2.20 11.91 -4.94
C LEU A 37 2.30 13.40 -5.30
N LYS A 38 3.28 14.09 -4.72
CA LYS A 38 3.48 15.53 -4.87
C LYS A 38 4.91 15.89 -5.25
N ASP A 39 5.04 16.96 -6.04
CA ASP A 39 6.30 17.63 -6.35
C ASP A 39 7.43 16.68 -6.80
N HIS A 40 8.36 16.39 -5.90
CA HIS A 40 9.52 15.55 -6.18
C HIS A 40 9.17 14.06 -6.24
N GLU A 41 8.11 13.62 -5.54
CA GLU A 41 7.68 12.23 -5.48
C GLU A 41 7.14 11.73 -6.84
N LEU A 42 6.61 12.65 -7.67
CA LEU A 42 6.18 12.33 -9.03
C LEU A 42 7.35 11.90 -9.93
N LYS A 43 8.58 12.34 -9.60
CA LYS A 43 9.80 12.07 -10.37
C LYS A 43 10.48 10.76 -9.98
N TYR A 44 10.05 10.11 -8.91
CA TYR A 44 10.53 8.79 -8.54
C TYR A 44 10.27 7.79 -9.67
N THR A 45 11.20 6.87 -9.87
CA THR A 45 10.98 5.66 -10.66
C THR A 45 9.86 4.84 -10.04
N MET A 46 9.24 3.94 -10.81
CA MET A 46 8.19 3.07 -10.26
C MET A 46 8.69 2.22 -9.10
N MET A 47 9.96 1.79 -9.12
CA MET A 47 10.56 1.03 -8.01
C MET A 47 10.67 1.90 -6.75
N GLU A 48 11.12 3.15 -6.87
CA GLU A 48 11.20 4.10 -5.76
C GLU A 48 9.81 4.45 -5.21
N LYS A 49 8.79 4.58 -6.08
CA LYS A 49 7.40 4.80 -5.64
C LYS A 49 6.85 3.62 -4.85
N HIS A 50 7.14 2.39 -5.27
CA HIS A 50 6.76 1.19 -4.50
C HIS A 50 7.50 1.12 -3.17
N ALA A 51 8.79 1.46 -3.12
CA ALA A 51 9.55 1.51 -1.88
C ALA A 51 9.06 2.61 -0.92
N PHE A 52 8.63 3.76 -1.45
CA PHE A 52 8.07 4.86 -0.67
C PHE A 52 6.66 4.57 -0.12
N ALA A 53 5.94 3.61 -0.70
CA ALA A 53 4.63 3.19 -0.23
C ALA A 53 4.67 2.29 1.01
N VAL A 54 5.86 1.82 1.41
CA VAL A 54 6.11 0.95 2.58
C VAL A 54 6.59 1.82 3.75
#